data_AF-A0A1H9YR88-F1
#
_entry.id   AF-A0A1H9YR88-F1
#
_cell.length_a   1.000
_cell.length_b   1.000
_cell.length_c   1.000
_cell.angle_alpha   90.00
_cell.angle_beta   90.00
_cell.angle_gamma   90.00
#
_symmetry.space_group_name_H-M   'P 1'
#
loop_
_entity.id
_entity.type
_entity.pdbx_description
1 polymer ?
#
loop_
_entity_poly.entity_id
_entity_poly.type
_entity_poly.pdbx_seq_one_letter_code
_entity_poly.pdbx_strand_id
1 'polypeptide(L)'
;MTEPFFLAETYFNEHEKDLDKVESAWAKAALALRTGMRFGHIPGHIKCLSIVKVHDQLDVFKKRYEKGDTLALLHAIRYCGEENMPLPTWLALDFNKRFSEFLQPDGPVSLDEVFSSKKLPQSGKRAVAARRDWQTGLKIWNAVWEIAEDHPSLDSALNAVLEKGNHDVEKTKARALVTMIDENQEEFLGGKHRYKGLRKYFSQKK
;
A
#
# COMPACT_ATOMS: atom_id res chain seq x y z
N MET A 1 -11.42 30.17 11.65
CA MET A 1 -12.09 30.11 10.34
C MET A 1 -11.32 29.13 9.48
N THR A 2 -11.76 27.88 9.42
CA THR A 2 -11.24 26.87 8.49
C THR A 2 -11.87 27.14 7.14
N GLU A 3 -11.07 27.42 6.13
CA GLU A 3 -11.56 27.71 4.79
C GLU A 3 -12.36 26.51 4.21
N PRO A 4 -13.57 26.73 3.67
CA PRO A 4 -14.47 25.68 3.19
C PRO A 4 -14.07 25.07 1.82
N PHE A 5 -12.87 25.38 1.29
CA PHE A 5 -12.52 25.13 -0.11
C PHE A 5 -12.32 23.64 -0.50
N PHE A 6 -12.40 22.70 0.44
CA PHE A 6 -12.13 21.28 0.17
C PHE A 6 -13.19 20.32 0.71
N LEU A 7 -14.45 20.75 0.77
CA LEU A 7 -15.59 19.88 1.07
C LEU A 7 -16.14 19.23 -0.21
N ALA A 8 -16.33 17.91 -0.19
CA ALA A 8 -16.76 17.14 -1.37
C ALA A 8 -18.16 17.56 -1.83
N GLU A 9 -19.01 17.92 -0.87
CA GLU A 9 -20.42 18.28 -1.02
C GLU A 9 -20.61 19.52 -1.90
N THR A 10 -19.58 20.38 -1.98
CA THR A 10 -19.58 21.57 -2.84
C THR A 10 -19.45 21.23 -4.34
N TYR A 11 -19.02 20.00 -4.66
CA TYR A 11 -18.82 19.52 -6.03
C TYR A 11 -19.90 18.53 -6.50
N PHE A 12 -20.85 18.17 -5.62
CA PHE A 12 -21.90 17.22 -5.94
C PHE A 12 -22.95 17.78 -6.90
N ASN A 13 -23.30 17.00 -7.92
CA ASN A 13 -24.51 17.21 -8.72
C ASN A 13 -25.77 16.72 -7.98
N GLU A 14 -26.94 16.81 -8.60
CA GLU A 14 -28.21 16.42 -7.96
C GLU A 14 -28.24 14.93 -7.56
N HIS A 15 -27.80 14.03 -8.45
CA HIS A 15 -27.75 12.59 -8.16
C HIS A 15 -26.77 12.25 -7.04
N GLU A 16 -25.63 12.92 -6.99
CA GLU A 16 -24.63 12.74 -5.93
C GLU A 16 -25.14 13.28 -4.59
N LYS A 17 -25.90 14.38 -4.59
CA LYS A 17 -26.59 14.87 -3.38
C LYS A 17 -27.64 13.88 -2.89
N ASP A 18 -28.36 13.23 -3.80
CA ASP A 18 -29.31 12.17 -3.42
C ASP A 18 -28.60 10.92 -2.89
N LEU A 19 -27.49 10.53 -3.50
CA LEU A 19 -26.63 9.46 -2.99
C LEU A 19 -26.05 9.81 -1.62
N ASP A 20 -25.64 11.04 -1.39
CA ASP A 20 -25.03 11.50 -0.12
C ASP A 20 -26.02 11.40 1.06
N LYS A 21 -27.32 11.55 0.79
CA LYS A 21 -28.38 11.29 1.78
C LYS A 21 -28.48 9.82 2.18
N VAL A 22 -28.05 8.90 1.32
CA VAL A 22 -28.05 7.45 1.58
C VAL A 22 -26.72 7.03 2.19
N GLU A 23 -25.61 7.32 1.51
CA GLU A 23 -24.25 7.00 1.92
C GLU A 23 -23.25 7.95 1.23
N SER A 24 -22.57 8.78 2.03
CA SER A 24 -21.63 9.79 1.55
C SER A 24 -20.42 9.20 0.81
N ALA A 25 -19.95 8.02 1.20
CA ALA A 25 -18.86 7.34 0.49
C ALA A 25 -19.24 7.06 -0.98
N TRP A 26 -20.49 6.71 -1.25
CA TRP A 26 -20.97 6.42 -2.61
C TRP A 26 -21.08 7.67 -3.46
N ALA A 27 -21.55 8.78 -2.88
CA ALA A 27 -21.55 10.08 -3.55
C ALA A 27 -20.13 10.55 -3.92
N LYS A 28 -19.18 10.41 -2.99
CA LYS A 28 -17.76 10.73 -3.23
C LYS A 28 -17.12 9.84 -4.31
N ALA A 29 -17.45 8.55 -4.33
CA ALA A 29 -16.97 7.64 -5.36
C ALA A 29 -17.58 7.98 -6.74
N ALA A 30 -18.87 8.32 -6.79
CA ALA A 30 -19.54 8.77 -8.02
C ALA A 30 -18.92 10.07 -8.56
N LEU A 31 -18.67 11.06 -7.68
CA LEU A 31 -17.96 12.29 -8.00
C LEU A 31 -16.58 12.01 -8.59
N ALA A 32 -15.82 11.10 -7.96
CA ALA A 32 -14.50 10.67 -8.41
C ALA A 32 -14.54 10.06 -9.81
N LEU A 33 -15.51 9.20 -10.10
CA LEU A 33 -15.68 8.57 -11.40
C LEU A 33 -16.07 9.59 -12.49
N ARG A 34 -16.89 10.58 -12.13
CA ARG A 34 -17.34 11.62 -13.06
C ARG A 34 -16.26 12.66 -13.38
N THR A 35 -15.49 13.08 -12.37
CA THR A 35 -14.63 14.27 -12.47
C THR A 35 -13.13 13.98 -12.35
N GLY A 36 -12.77 12.81 -11.84
CA GLY A 36 -11.40 12.51 -11.41
C GLY A 36 -11.01 13.16 -10.08
N MET A 37 -11.81 14.06 -9.51
CA MET A 37 -11.57 14.64 -8.19
C MET A 37 -11.95 13.65 -7.10
N ARG A 38 -10.98 13.25 -6.28
CA ARG A 38 -11.18 12.20 -5.29
C ARG A 38 -11.07 12.73 -3.88
N PHE A 39 -12.03 12.36 -3.05
CA PHE A 39 -12.12 12.74 -1.65
C PHE A 39 -12.09 11.49 -0.77
N GLY A 40 -11.36 11.56 0.34
CA GLY A 40 -11.31 10.53 1.35
C GLY A 40 -12.53 10.52 2.28
N HIS A 41 -12.49 9.62 3.25
CA HIS A 41 -13.52 9.50 4.28
C HIS A 41 -13.57 10.71 5.22
N ILE A 42 -12.39 11.24 5.57
CA ILE A 42 -12.25 12.38 6.47
C ILE A 42 -12.54 13.68 5.69
N PRO A 43 -13.36 14.60 6.23
CA PRO A 43 -13.61 15.90 5.60
C PRO A 43 -12.31 16.65 5.29
N GLY A 44 -12.22 17.26 4.11
CA GLY A 44 -11.04 17.97 3.65
C GLY A 44 -9.90 17.09 3.13
N HIS A 45 -9.97 15.76 3.27
CA HIS A 45 -8.94 14.87 2.70
C HIS A 45 -9.15 14.67 1.21
N ILE A 46 -8.19 15.14 0.41
CA ILE A 46 -8.15 14.92 -1.04
C ILE A 46 -7.22 13.75 -1.35
N LYS A 47 -7.60 12.96 -2.33
CA LYS A 47 -6.82 11.82 -2.84
C LYS A 47 -6.21 12.17 -4.18
N CYS A 48 -4.88 12.29 -4.22
CA CYS A 48 -4.16 12.79 -5.39
C CYS A 48 -3.82 11.72 -6.44
N LEU A 49 -3.88 10.43 -6.09
CA LEU A 49 -3.64 9.37 -7.09
C LEU A 49 -4.79 9.36 -8.11
N SER A 50 -4.52 9.05 -9.37
CA SER A 50 -5.59 8.86 -10.35
C SER A 50 -6.27 7.50 -10.15
N ILE A 51 -7.49 7.33 -10.66
CA ILE A 51 -8.21 6.04 -10.63
C ILE A 51 -7.41 4.95 -11.34
N VAL A 52 -6.74 5.29 -12.45
CA VAL A 52 -5.84 4.37 -13.15
C VAL A 52 -4.71 3.90 -12.23
N LYS A 53 -4.16 4.79 -11.39
CA LYS A 53 -3.12 4.40 -10.43
C LYS A 53 -3.67 3.52 -9.32
N VAL A 54 -4.87 3.77 -8.83
CA VAL A 54 -5.54 2.88 -7.87
C VAL A 54 -5.73 1.49 -8.48
N HIS A 55 -6.16 1.42 -9.74
CA HIS A 55 -6.28 0.15 -10.46
C HIS A 55 -4.93 -0.56 -10.62
N ASP A 56 -3.87 0.15 -11.03
CA ASP A 56 -2.51 -0.41 -11.14
C ASP A 56 -2.07 -1.07 -9.80
N GLN A 57 -2.39 -0.44 -8.66
CA GLN A 57 -2.10 -0.99 -7.33
C GLN A 57 -2.94 -2.23 -7.01
N LEU A 58 -4.23 -2.21 -7.36
CA LEU A 58 -5.12 -3.37 -7.20
C LEU A 58 -4.66 -4.57 -8.02
N ASP A 59 -4.10 -4.35 -9.22
CA ASP A 59 -3.53 -5.42 -10.05
C ASP A 59 -2.30 -6.07 -9.39
N VAL A 60 -1.51 -5.31 -8.62
CA VAL A 60 -0.40 -5.90 -7.85
C VAL A 60 -0.95 -6.85 -6.78
N PHE A 61 -1.97 -6.44 -6.04
CA PHE A 61 -2.62 -7.32 -5.06
C PHE A 61 -3.25 -8.54 -5.71
N LYS A 62 -3.89 -8.38 -6.88
CA LYS A 62 -4.44 -9.50 -7.65
C LYS A 62 -3.36 -10.50 -8.05
N LYS A 63 -2.21 -10.04 -8.57
CA LYS A 63 -1.08 -10.91 -8.91
C LYS A 63 -0.49 -11.63 -7.70
N ARG A 64 -0.45 -10.98 -6.52
CA ARG A 64 -0.03 -11.64 -5.27
C ARG A 64 -1.02 -12.72 -4.84
N TYR A 65 -2.31 -12.41 -4.95
CA TYR A 65 -3.39 -13.36 -4.68
C TYR A 65 -3.32 -14.59 -5.59
N GLU A 66 -3.16 -14.40 -6.90
CA GLU A 66 -3.01 -15.47 -7.89
C GLU A 66 -1.77 -16.35 -7.65
N LYS A 67 -0.74 -15.81 -7.00
CA LYS A 67 0.45 -16.56 -6.54
C LYS A 67 0.25 -17.30 -5.21
N GLY A 68 -0.95 -17.25 -4.64
CA GLY A 68 -1.32 -17.92 -3.40
C GLY A 68 -1.12 -17.11 -2.12
N ASP A 69 -0.87 -15.81 -2.20
CA ASP A 69 -0.92 -14.91 -1.03
C ASP A 69 -2.36 -14.45 -0.79
N THR A 70 -3.12 -15.19 0.01
CA THR A 70 -4.56 -14.96 0.18
C THR A 70 -4.85 -13.76 1.05
N LEU A 71 -3.88 -13.33 1.87
CA LEU A 71 -3.94 -12.06 2.60
C LEU A 71 -3.95 -10.84 1.66
N ALA A 72 -3.45 -10.98 0.42
CA ALA A 72 -3.52 -9.90 -0.57
C ALA A 72 -4.96 -9.42 -0.84
N LEU A 73 -5.97 -10.28 -0.64
CA LEU A 73 -7.38 -9.87 -0.70
C LEU A 73 -7.73 -8.84 0.37
N LEU A 74 -7.35 -9.08 1.63
CA LEU A 74 -7.63 -8.15 2.73
C LEU A 74 -6.87 -6.83 2.53
N HIS A 75 -5.64 -6.89 2.00
CA HIS A 75 -4.90 -5.69 1.62
C HIS A 75 -5.60 -4.89 0.52
N ALA A 76 -6.13 -5.55 -0.52
CA ALA A 76 -6.86 -4.89 -1.59
C ALA A 76 -8.18 -4.26 -1.09
N ILE A 77 -8.91 -4.95 -0.19
CA ILE A 77 -10.14 -4.41 0.43
C ILE A 77 -9.81 -3.16 1.26
N ARG A 78 -8.78 -3.26 2.11
CA ARG A 78 -8.30 -2.11 2.89
C ARG A 78 -7.92 -0.96 1.96
N TYR A 79 -7.20 -1.23 0.86
CA TYR A 79 -6.78 -0.20 -0.08
C TYR A 79 -7.96 0.47 -0.78
N CYS A 80 -8.99 -0.28 -1.19
CA CYS A 80 -10.23 0.31 -1.71
C CYS A 80 -10.92 1.19 -0.66
N GLY A 81 -10.96 0.72 0.60
CA GLY A 81 -11.45 1.50 1.73
C GLY A 81 -10.67 2.79 1.89
N GLU A 82 -9.35 2.75 1.98
CA GLU A 82 -8.50 3.94 2.12
C GLU A 82 -8.66 4.92 0.97
N GLU A 83 -8.83 4.42 -0.26
CA GLU A 83 -9.01 5.23 -1.48
C GLU A 83 -10.45 5.67 -1.71
N ASN A 84 -11.38 5.29 -0.82
CA ASN A 84 -12.81 5.54 -0.92
C ASN A 84 -13.41 5.12 -2.28
N MET A 85 -13.03 3.91 -2.71
CA MET A 85 -13.48 3.32 -3.97
C MET A 85 -14.29 2.04 -3.71
N PRO A 86 -15.30 1.75 -4.54
CA PRO A 86 -15.97 0.46 -4.50
C PRO A 86 -14.99 -0.68 -4.81
N LEU A 87 -15.29 -1.88 -4.30
CA LEU A 87 -14.50 -3.07 -4.60
C LEU A 87 -14.66 -3.45 -6.09
N PRO A 88 -13.57 -3.73 -6.82
CA PRO A 88 -13.67 -4.28 -8.17
C PRO A 88 -14.29 -5.67 -8.15
N THR A 89 -14.91 -6.08 -9.26
CA THR A 89 -15.67 -7.33 -9.37
C THR A 89 -14.89 -8.56 -8.91
N TRP A 90 -13.63 -8.72 -9.34
CA TRP A 90 -12.81 -9.87 -8.96
C TRP A 90 -12.64 -9.96 -7.44
N LEU A 91 -12.38 -8.82 -6.80
CA LEU A 91 -12.13 -8.74 -5.37
C LEU A 91 -13.38 -9.06 -4.57
N ALA A 92 -14.53 -8.52 -4.98
CA ALA A 92 -15.82 -8.79 -4.36
C ALA A 92 -16.19 -10.28 -4.46
N LEU A 93 -16.03 -10.89 -5.65
CA LEU A 93 -16.34 -12.31 -5.87
C LEU A 93 -15.41 -13.23 -5.07
N ASP A 94 -14.10 -13.00 -5.13
CA ASP A 94 -13.11 -13.84 -4.43
C ASP A 94 -13.22 -13.71 -2.91
N PHE A 95 -13.45 -12.50 -2.40
CA PHE A 95 -13.69 -12.30 -0.97
C PHE A 95 -14.95 -13.03 -0.52
N ASN A 96 -16.07 -12.84 -1.22
CA ASN A 96 -17.34 -13.49 -0.87
C ASN A 96 -17.20 -15.01 -0.91
N LYS A 97 -16.56 -15.56 -1.94
CA LYS A 97 -16.31 -16.99 -2.05
C LYS A 97 -15.57 -17.53 -0.82
N ARG A 98 -14.43 -16.94 -0.47
CA ARG A 98 -13.61 -17.39 0.67
C ARG A 98 -14.29 -17.19 2.01
N PHE A 99 -15.01 -16.07 2.16
CA PHE A 99 -15.75 -15.81 3.38
C PHE A 99 -16.92 -16.79 3.54
N SER A 100 -17.60 -17.16 2.45
CA SER A 100 -18.62 -18.21 2.47
C SER A 100 -18.03 -19.59 2.78
N GLU A 101 -16.84 -19.92 2.28
CA GLU A 101 -16.12 -21.16 2.63
C GLU A 101 -15.78 -21.22 4.13
N PHE A 102 -15.34 -20.11 4.72
CA PHE A 102 -15.08 -19.98 6.15
C PHE A 102 -16.32 -20.24 7.02
N LEU A 103 -17.48 -19.79 6.56
CA LEU A 103 -18.73 -19.93 7.31
C LEU A 103 -19.38 -21.32 7.18
N GLN A 104 -18.82 -22.23 6.38
CA GLN A 104 -19.34 -23.60 6.29
C GLN A 104 -19.05 -24.41 7.57
N PRO A 105 -19.91 -25.36 7.96
CA PRO A 105 -19.68 -26.22 9.14
C PRO A 105 -18.35 -26.98 9.11
N ASP A 106 -17.93 -27.43 7.92
CA ASP A 106 -16.65 -28.11 7.68
C ASP A 106 -15.56 -27.15 7.15
N GLY A 107 -15.78 -25.84 7.33
CA GLY A 107 -14.89 -24.79 6.87
C GLY A 107 -13.62 -24.65 7.73
N PRO A 108 -12.67 -23.81 7.29
CA PRO A 108 -11.48 -23.46 8.07
C PRO A 108 -11.82 -22.97 9.49
N VAL A 109 -11.01 -23.35 10.48
CA VAL A 109 -11.29 -23.07 11.90
C VAL A 109 -10.84 -21.67 12.32
N SER A 110 -10.11 -20.96 11.46
CA SER A 110 -9.66 -19.59 11.72
C SER A 110 -9.57 -18.75 10.44
N LEU A 111 -9.66 -17.43 10.61
CA LEU A 111 -9.44 -16.49 9.51
C LEU A 111 -8.01 -16.55 8.96
N ASP A 112 -7.02 -16.95 9.79
CA ASP A 112 -5.64 -17.11 9.35
C ASP A 112 -5.49 -18.25 8.34
N GLU A 113 -6.33 -19.29 8.42
CA GLU A 113 -6.34 -20.37 7.42
C GLU A 113 -6.92 -19.92 6.08
N VAL A 114 -7.83 -18.94 6.10
CA VAL A 114 -8.49 -18.38 4.91
C VAL A 114 -7.64 -17.29 4.26
N PHE A 115 -7.06 -16.41 5.09
CA PHE A 115 -6.34 -15.20 4.72
C PHE A 115 -4.90 -15.25 5.26
N SER A 116 -4.07 -16.09 4.65
CA SER A 116 -2.67 -16.27 5.02
C SER A 116 -1.71 -15.69 3.98
N SER A 117 -0.51 -15.36 4.45
CA SER A 117 0.67 -15.19 3.63
C SER A 117 1.79 -16.06 4.20
N LYS A 118 2.41 -16.88 3.35
CA LYS A 118 3.55 -17.74 3.76
C LYS A 118 4.74 -16.95 4.31
N LYS A 119 4.80 -15.66 3.99
CA LYS A 119 5.90 -14.75 4.38
C LYS A 119 5.67 -14.10 5.74
N LEU A 120 4.46 -14.19 6.30
CA LEU A 120 4.16 -13.54 7.57
C LEU A 120 4.49 -14.41 8.78
N PRO A 121 5.00 -13.81 9.86
CA PRO A 121 5.30 -14.53 11.08
C PRO A 121 4.02 -15.01 11.78
N GLN A 122 3.96 -16.32 12.06
CA GLN A 122 2.84 -16.97 12.75
C GLN A 122 2.86 -16.83 14.29
N SER A 123 3.87 -16.16 14.86
CA SER A 123 3.97 -15.96 16.32
C SER A 123 4.14 -14.50 16.69
N GLY A 124 3.53 -14.10 17.82
CA GLY A 124 3.52 -12.71 18.28
C GLY A 124 4.91 -12.08 18.42
N LYS A 125 5.89 -12.83 18.97
CA LYS A 125 7.28 -12.35 19.09
C LYS A 125 7.91 -12.09 17.72
N ARG A 126 7.72 -12.99 16.75
CA ARG A 126 8.25 -12.81 15.38
C ARG A 126 7.51 -11.68 14.65
N ALA A 127 6.22 -11.48 14.90
CA ALA A 127 5.44 -10.37 14.35
C ALA A 127 5.93 -9.01 14.86
N VAL A 128 6.22 -8.88 16.16
CA VAL A 128 6.80 -7.66 16.74
C VAL A 128 8.17 -7.36 16.11
N ALA A 129 9.03 -8.37 15.99
CA ALA A 129 10.33 -8.22 15.34
C ALA A 129 10.21 -7.78 13.87
N ALA A 130 9.33 -8.43 13.10
CA ALA A 130 9.10 -8.08 11.69
C ALA A 130 8.58 -6.64 11.51
N ARG A 131 7.68 -6.17 12.39
CA ARG A 131 7.20 -4.77 12.38
C ARG A 131 8.33 -3.79 12.68
N ARG A 132 9.17 -4.07 13.68
CA ARG A 132 10.33 -3.24 14.01
C ARG A 132 11.32 -3.20 12.84
N ASP A 133 11.63 -4.36 12.26
CA ASP A 133 12.50 -4.51 11.10
C ASP A 133 12.00 -3.70 9.90
N TRP A 134 10.69 -3.75 9.62
CA TRP A 134 10.06 -2.96 8.56
C TRP A 134 10.22 -1.45 8.80
N GLN A 135 9.92 -0.97 10.01
CA GLN A 135 10.06 0.44 10.37
C GLN A 135 11.51 0.92 10.29
N THR A 136 12.45 0.14 10.81
CA THR A 136 13.88 0.42 10.72
C THR A 136 14.34 0.45 9.26
N GLY A 137 13.91 -0.52 8.45
CA GLY A 137 14.20 -0.59 7.03
C GLY A 137 13.74 0.64 6.27
N LEU A 138 12.51 1.11 6.52
CA LEU A 138 11.97 2.32 5.90
C LEU A 138 12.79 3.57 6.24
N LYS A 139 13.17 3.74 7.51
CA LYS A 139 14.00 4.88 7.95
C LYS A 139 15.34 4.90 7.23
N ILE A 140 16.02 3.75 7.17
CA ILE A 140 17.32 3.63 6.49
C ILE A 140 17.14 3.82 4.98
N TRP A 141 16.11 3.24 4.36
CA TRP A 141 15.85 3.37 2.93
C TRP A 141 15.59 4.84 2.53
N ASN A 142 14.80 5.58 3.31
CA ASN A 142 14.59 7.02 3.10
C ASN A 142 15.90 7.81 3.21
N ALA A 143 16.67 7.60 4.29
CA ALA A 143 17.94 8.29 4.49
C ALA A 143 18.97 7.98 3.39
N VAL A 144 18.97 6.75 2.87
CA VAL A 144 19.81 6.37 1.72
C VAL A 144 19.39 7.12 0.46
N TRP A 145 18.08 7.27 0.20
CA TRP A 145 17.59 8.04 -0.95
C TRP A 145 18.00 9.52 -0.89
N GLU A 146 17.96 10.14 0.29
CA GLU A 146 18.33 11.55 0.48
C GLU A 146 19.79 11.84 0.10
N ILE A 147 20.68 10.86 0.22
CA ILE A 147 22.11 11.00 -0.10
C ILE A 147 22.53 10.21 -1.33
N ALA A 148 21.60 9.57 -2.05
CA ALA A 148 21.95 8.63 -3.11
C ALA A 148 22.75 9.29 -4.26
N GLU A 149 22.56 10.58 -4.50
CA GLU A 149 23.29 11.36 -5.49
C GLU A 149 24.77 11.57 -5.13
N ASP A 150 25.10 11.69 -3.85
CA ASP A 150 26.46 11.96 -3.37
C ASP A 150 27.34 10.70 -3.26
N HIS A 151 26.72 9.53 -3.40
CA HIS A 151 27.40 8.25 -3.22
C HIS A 151 27.44 7.42 -4.52
N PRO A 152 28.55 6.69 -4.78
CA PRO A 152 28.72 5.90 -5.99
C PRO A 152 28.08 4.50 -5.90
N SER A 153 27.71 4.05 -4.70
CA SER A 153 27.12 2.72 -4.50
C SER A 153 26.22 2.67 -3.27
N LEU A 154 25.31 1.68 -3.25
CA LEU A 154 24.45 1.40 -2.10
C LEU A 154 25.27 1.13 -0.83
N ASP A 155 26.40 0.44 -0.93
CA ASP A 155 27.25 0.14 0.21
C ASP A 155 27.93 1.38 0.80
N SER A 156 28.30 2.34 -0.06
CA SER A 156 28.87 3.61 0.37
C SER A 156 27.81 4.49 1.05
N ALA A 157 26.61 4.58 0.47
CA ALA A 157 25.49 5.31 1.06
C ALA A 157 25.05 4.70 2.40
N LEU A 158 24.95 3.37 2.48
CA LEU A 158 24.60 2.68 3.73
C LEU A 158 25.63 2.95 4.84
N ASN A 159 26.94 2.94 4.53
CA ASN A 159 27.96 3.29 5.51
C ASN A 159 27.75 4.71 6.04
N ALA A 160 27.55 5.68 5.14
CA ALA A 160 27.35 7.08 5.52
C ALA A 160 26.07 7.29 6.37
N VAL A 161 24.98 6.60 6.06
CA VAL A 161 23.75 6.64 6.87
C VAL A 161 23.97 6.02 8.25
N LEU A 162 24.62 4.86 8.32
CA LEU A 162 24.86 4.16 9.58
C LEU A 162 25.87 4.87 10.49
N GLU A 163 26.83 5.61 9.93
CA GLU A 163 27.78 6.43 10.69
C GLU A 163 27.14 7.70 11.27
N LYS A 164 26.18 8.30 10.55
CA LYS A 164 25.47 9.52 10.98
C LYS A 164 24.28 9.25 11.89
N GLY A 165 23.63 8.11 11.73
CA GLY A 165 22.37 7.78 12.37
C GLY A 165 22.52 6.85 13.56
N ASN A 166 21.67 7.02 14.57
CA ASN A 166 21.56 6.07 15.68
C ASN A 166 20.64 4.90 15.25
N HIS A 167 21.19 3.99 14.44
CA HIS A 167 20.47 2.81 13.94
C HIS A 167 20.91 1.56 14.70
N ASP A 168 19.96 0.82 15.28
CA ASP A 168 20.22 -0.40 16.07
C ASP A 168 20.56 -1.65 15.21
N VAL A 169 21.08 -1.47 13.99
CA VAL A 169 21.32 -2.59 13.07
C VAL A 169 22.67 -2.48 12.38
N GLU A 170 23.35 -3.61 12.28
CA GLU A 170 24.60 -3.71 11.52
C GLU A 170 24.37 -3.63 10.01
N LYS A 171 25.42 -3.31 9.27
CA LYS A 171 25.40 -3.12 7.81
C LYS A 171 24.73 -4.25 7.04
N THR A 172 25.04 -5.51 7.37
CA THR A 172 24.47 -6.68 6.68
C THR A 172 22.95 -6.73 6.83
N LYS A 173 22.45 -6.47 8.05
CA LYS A 173 21.02 -6.42 8.33
C LYS A 173 20.38 -5.19 7.67
N ALA A 174 21.01 -4.02 7.77
CA ALA A 174 20.55 -2.80 7.11
C ALA A 174 20.38 -3.00 5.59
N ARG A 175 21.36 -3.63 4.94
CA ARG A 175 21.29 -3.97 3.51
C ARG A 175 20.11 -4.87 3.19
N ALA A 176 19.89 -5.92 3.98
CA ALA A 176 18.76 -6.84 3.79
C ALA A 176 17.41 -6.12 3.96
N LEU A 177 17.30 -5.24 4.96
CA LEU A 177 16.08 -4.45 5.20
C LEU A 177 15.81 -3.47 4.07
N VAL A 178 16.80 -2.68 3.66
CA VAL A 178 16.67 -1.73 2.54
C VAL A 178 16.33 -2.45 1.25
N THR A 179 16.95 -3.60 0.99
CA THR A 179 16.66 -4.48 -0.15
C THR A 179 15.20 -4.91 -0.13
N MET A 180 14.70 -5.42 0.99
CA MET A 180 13.30 -5.83 1.15
C MET A 180 12.32 -4.67 0.89
N ILE A 181 12.60 -3.48 1.44
CA ILE A 181 11.78 -2.29 1.19
C ILE A 181 11.81 -1.91 -0.29
N ASP A 182 13.00 -1.84 -0.89
CA ASP A 182 13.20 -1.42 -2.28
C ASP A 182 12.49 -2.36 -3.27
N GLU A 183 12.55 -3.67 -3.05
CA GLU A 183 11.80 -4.68 -3.81
C GLU A 183 10.30 -4.48 -3.69
N ASN A 184 9.81 -4.25 -2.47
CA ASN A 184 8.37 -4.01 -2.26
C ASN A 184 7.92 -2.70 -2.91
N GLN A 185 8.72 -1.63 -2.82
CA GLN A 185 8.43 -0.37 -3.49
C GLN A 185 8.48 -0.54 -5.01
N GLU A 186 9.45 -1.27 -5.55
CA GLU A 186 9.52 -1.57 -6.98
C GLU A 186 8.30 -2.35 -7.47
N GLU A 187 7.76 -3.27 -6.70
CA GLU A 187 6.54 -3.99 -7.09
C GLU A 187 5.32 -3.06 -7.24
N PHE A 188 5.19 -2.07 -6.35
CA PHE A 188 4.06 -1.13 -6.34
C PHE A 188 4.28 0.13 -7.18
N LEU A 189 5.53 0.56 -7.41
CA LEU A 189 5.90 1.77 -8.14
C LEU A 189 6.48 1.48 -9.53
N GLY A 190 7.08 0.31 -9.73
CA GLY A 190 7.80 -0.11 -10.94
C GLY A 190 6.92 -0.58 -12.10
N GLY A 191 5.63 -0.21 -12.11
CA GLY A 191 4.77 -0.27 -13.29
C GLY A 191 5.25 0.69 -14.40
N LYS A 192 4.34 1.31 -15.14
CA LYS A 192 4.65 2.25 -16.26
C LYS A 192 5.53 3.47 -15.90
N HIS A 193 5.96 3.63 -14.65
CA HIS A 193 6.82 4.73 -14.21
C HIS A 193 8.28 4.30 -14.07
N ARG A 194 9.16 5.25 -14.37
CA ARG A 194 10.63 5.16 -14.37
C ARG A 194 11.26 4.87 -12.99
N TYR A 195 10.49 4.45 -11.99
CA TYR A 195 11.06 4.05 -10.70
C TYR A 195 11.81 2.74 -10.91
N LYS A 196 13.14 2.79 -10.77
CA LYS A 196 14.00 1.61 -10.96
C LYS A 196 14.50 1.03 -9.63
N GLY A 197 14.10 1.57 -8.48
CA GLY A 197 14.66 1.16 -7.19
C GLY A 197 16.07 1.70 -6.95
N LEU A 198 16.46 1.79 -5.68
CA LEU A 198 17.82 2.16 -5.26
C LEU A 198 18.87 1.26 -5.91
N ARG A 199 18.60 -0.05 -5.99
CA ARG A 199 19.57 -1.00 -6.54
C ARG A 199 19.90 -0.74 -8.00
N LYS A 200 18.89 -0.51 -8.86
CA LYS A 200 19.16 -0.22 -10.28
C LYS A 200 19.67 1.20 -10.48
N TYR A 201 19.32 2.14 -9.59
CA TYR A 201 19.88 3.49 -9.60
C TYR A 201 21.40 3.44 -9.44
N PHE A 202 21.90 2.75 -8.40
CA PHE A 202 23.34 2.60 -8.19
C PHE A 202 24.03 1.75 -9.26
N SER A 203 23.35 0.80 -9.90
CA SER A 203 23.95 0.01 -10.99
C SER A 203 24.12 0.80 -12.30
N GLN A 204 23.42 1.92 -12.47
CA GLN A 204 23.51 2.80 -13.66
C GLN A 204 24.57 3.90 -13.50
N LYS A 205 25.09 4.11 -12.28
CA LYS A 205 26.13 5.11 -11.97
C LYS A 205 27.56 4.62 -12.24
N LYS A 206 27.76 3.32 -12.45
CA LYS A 206 29.05 2.74 -12.80
C LYS A 206 29.32 2.88 -14.29
#